data_AF-A0AAE8SH96-F1
#
_entry.id   AF-A0AAE8SH96-F1
#
_cell.length_a   1.000
_cell.length_b   1.000
_cell.length_c   1.000
_cell.angle_alpha   90.00
_cell.angle_beta   90.00
_cell.angle_gamma   90.00
#
_symmetry.space_group_name_H-M   'P 1'
#
loop_
_entity.id
_entity.type
_entity.pdbx_description
1 polymer ?
#
loop_
_entity_poly.entity_id
_entity_poly.type
_entity_poly.pdbx_seq_one_letter_code
_entity_poly.pdbx_strand_id
1 'polypeptide(L)'
;MKARAASRSALGLAVEAFALANAGHLLSSKGKLSQLARSRYGAALAVVRTAIMQDAFTADDFTLMAILTIDMFEVVFMVREEPLKLHCNAIEHLLTSKGTEQIVLSSSSAIYRMANHRLQVRQLGLGLDPLPVQLACMDMLDTSIPSQCLVGIQLRAQQTIALSRNLLSEEWFGTPPWDRISLLCSRIYHHLDELEEWNINRPVLWKPKRIELAEQEHVLRDLIANSLPFTPHVWIYEDPWVAHQMAFFYQGQIVLRTALLDILAVMKDYGDTYLDPAQVQHEIVTQEMAILGQSDILMESITPLLALIELDDAGAIHLTGNKISRCYARAICWTLQQGRRLPAEHRDFTRRAEDWMRSVSDIY
;
A
#
# COMPACT_ATOMS: atom_id res chain seq x y z
N MET A 1 -37.91 -21.89 -26.00
CA MET A 1 -37.02 -22.02 -24.83
C MET A 1 -36.51 -20.64 -24.45
N LYS A 2 -37.00 -20.06 -23.34
CA LYS A 2 -36.41 -18.84 -22.78
C LYS A 2 -35.05 -19.24 -22.20
N ALA A 3 -33.96 -18.67 -22.71
CA ALA A 3 -32.65 -18.78 -22.08
C ALA A 3 -32.81 -18.27 -20.64
N ARG A 4 -32.57 -19.14 -19.65
CA ARG A 4 -32.39 -18.71 -18.26
C ARG A 4 -31.19 -17.75 -18.29
N ALA A 5 -31.45 -16.46 -18.11
CA ALA A 5 -30.37 -15.51 -17.84
C ALA A 5 -29.63 -16.04 -16.62
N ALA A 6 -28.39 -16.50 -16.81
CA ALA A 6 -27.55 -16.90 -15.70
C ALA A 6 -27.54 -15.75 -14.69
N SER A 7 -27.83 -16.03 -13.41
CA SER A 7 -27.70 -15.02 -12.36
C SER A 7 -26.28 -14.48 -12.44
N ARG A 8 -26.11 -13.18 -12.73
CA ARG A 8 -24.77 -12.58 -12.81
C ARG A 8 -24.11 -12.73 -11.45
N SER A 9 -22.96 -13.38 -11.41
CA SER A 9 -22.18 -13.54 -10.18
C SER A 9 -21.71 -12.18 -9.66
N ALA A 10 -21.43 -12.08 -8.35
CA ALA A 10 -20.87 -10.87 -7.74
C ALA A 10 -19.60 -10.40 -8.47
N LEU A 11 -18.70 -11.34 -8.79
CA LEU A 11 -17.48 -11.04 -9.54
C LEU A 11 -17.80 -10.49 -10.94
N GLY A 12 -18.73 -11.11 -11.68
CA GLY A 12 -19.10 -10.64 -13.00
C GLY A 12 -19.64 -9.21 -12.98
N LEU A 13 -20.45 -8.87 -11.98
CA LEU A 13 -20.96 -7.51 -11.77
C LEU A 13 -19.84 -6.53 -11.38
N ALA A 14 -18.90 -6.93 -10.53
CA ALA A 14 -17.77 -6.10 -10.11
C ALA A 14 -16.82 -5.80 -11.28
N VAL A 15 -16.49 -6.82 -12.09
CA VAL A 15 -15.66 -6.67 -13.30
C VAL A 15 -16.36 -5.77 -14.32
N GLU A 16 -17.66 -5.96 -14.54
CA GLU A 16 -18.44 -5.10 -15.44
C GLU A 16 -18.47 -3.65 -14.94
N ALA A 17 -18.63 -3.42 -13.64
CA ALA A 17 -18.56 -2.09 -13.05
C ALA A 17 -17.21 -1.41 -13.33
N PHE A 18 -16.11 -2.13 -13.08
CA PHE A 18 -14.75 -1.63 -13.31
C PHE A 18 -14.50 -1.33 -14.80
N ALA A 19 -14.87 -2.25 -15.69
CA ALA A 19 -14.70 -2.09 -17.12
C ALA A 19 -15.51 -0.90 -17.66
N LEU A 20 -16.76 -0.72 -17.20
CA LEU A 20 -17.60 0.40 -17.60
C LEU A 20 -17.07 1.75 -17.10
N ALA A 21 -16.57 1.80 -15.85
CA ALA A 21 -15.94 3.00 -15.31
C ALA A 21 -14.66 3.38 -16.07
N ASN A 22 -13.86 2.38 -16.45
CA ASN A 22 -12.67 2.61 -17.24
C ASN A 22 -13.01 3.04 -18.69
N ALA A 23 -13.98 2.37 -19.33
CA ALA A 23 -14.41 2.69 -20.70
C ALA A 23 -15.11 4.05 -20.80
N GLY A 24 -15.86 4.46 -19.77
CA GLY A 24 -16.50 5.78 -19.68
C GLY A 24 -15.51 6.94 -19.82
N HIS A 25 -14.23 6.72 -19.51
CA HIS A 25 -13.17 7.71 -19.67
C HIS A 25 -12.73 7.91 -21.13
N LEU A 26 -12.77 6.86 -21.93
CA LEU A 26 -12.25 6.86 -23.31
C LEU A 26 -13.32 7.30 -24.34
N LEU A 27 -14.60 7.31 -23.95
CA LEU A 27 -15.72 7.45 -24.86
C LEU A 27 -16.54 8.71 -24.56
N SER A 28 -17.02 9.38 -25.62
CA SER A 28 -17.89 10.57 -25.55
C SER A 28 -19.22 10.30 -24.81
N SER A 29 -19.58 9.05 -24.52
CA SER A 29 -20.74 8.62 -23.74
C SER A 29 -20.47 8.50 -22.22
N LYS A 30 -19.53 9.30 -21.70
CA LYS A 30 -19.02 9.29 -20.32
C LYS A 30 -20.10 9.20 -19.24
N GLY A 31 -21.13 10.06 -19.28
CA GLY A 31 -22.17 10.10 -18.25
C GLY A 31 -23.02 8.82 -18.13
N LYS A 32 -23.42 8.23 -19.26
CA LYS A 32 -24.23 6.99 -19.28
C LYS A 32 -23.44 5.78 -18.78
N LEU A 33 -22.16 5.70 -19.14
CA LEU A 33 -21.28 4.60 -18.72
C LEU A 33 -20.94 4.69 -17.23
N SER A 34 -20.68 5.89 -16.70
CA SER A 34 -20.50 6.11 -15.25
C SER A 34 -21.72 5.69 -14.44
N GLN A 35 -22.94 6.03 -14.91
CA GLN A 35 -24.17 5.61 -14.23
C GLN A 35 -24.34 4.08 -14.24
N LEU A 36 -24.04 3.43 -15.37
CA LEU A 36 -24.11 1.97 -15.47
C LEU A 36 -23.05 1.30 -14.59
N ALA A 37 -21.85 1.85 -14.52
CA ALA A 37 -20.79 1.38 -13.62
C ALA A 37 -21.25 1.42 -12.15
N ARG A 38 -21.82 2.54 -11.69
CA ARG A 38 -22.40 2.66 -10.33
C ARG A 38 -23.50 1.62 -10.09
N SER A 39 -24.38 1.40 -11.08
CA SER A 39 -25.44 0.40 -10.99
C SER A 39 -24.89 -1.02 -10.84
N ARG A 40 -23.85 -1.38 -11.61
CA ARG A 40 -23.20 -2.70 -11.53
C ARG A 40 -22.44 -2.89 -10.22
N TYR A 41 -21.74 -1.87 -9.76
CA TYR A 41 -21.08 -1.85 -8.46
C TYR A 41 -22.09 -2.08 -7.32
N GLY A 42 -23.20 -1.33 -7.30
CA GLY A 42 -24.25 -1.51 -6.29
C GLY A 42 -24.89 -2.90 -6.32
N ALA A 43 -25.08 -3.47 -7.52
CA ALA A 43 -25.58 -4.83 -7.66
C ALA A 43 -24.55 -5.87 -7.16
N ALA A 44 -23.26 -5.69 -7.43
CA ALA A 44 -22.21 -6.57 -6.93
C ALA A 44 -22.18 -6.60 -5.39
N LEU A 45 -22.22 -5.42 -4.76
CA LEU A 45 -22.31 -5.29 -3.31
C LEU A 45 -23.56 -5.97 -2.73
N ALA A 46 -24.71 -5.82 -3.37
CA ALA A 46 -25.94 -6.46 -2.93
C ALA A 46 -25.81 -7.99 -2.96
N VAL A 47 -25.24 -8.57 -4.02
CA VAL A 47 -25.02 -10.01 -4.11
C VAL A 47 -24.07 -10.51 -3.03
N VAL A 48 -22.94 -9.83 -2.80
CA VAL A 48 -22.00 -10.19 -1.72
C VAL A 48 -22.69 -10.12 -0.35
N ARG A 49 -23.44 -9.04 -0.08
CA ARG A 49 -24.16 -8.88 1.18
C ARG A 49 -25.22 -9.97 1.39
N THR A 50 -25.96 -10.33 0.35
CA THR A 50 -26.95 -11.42 0.44
C THR A 50 -26.27 -12.77 0.70
N ALA A 51 -25.13 -13.05 0.06
CA ALA A 51 -24.37 -14.28 0.30
C ALA A 51 -23.90 -14.37 1.76
N ILE A 52 -23.40 -13.26 2.33
CA ILE A 52 -23.02 -13.16 3.75
C ILE A 52 -24.23 -13.41 4.68
N MET A 53 -25.38 -12.79 4.40
CA MET A 53 -26.55 -12.87 5.29
C MET A 53 -27.26 -14.23 5.26
N GLN A 54 -27.04 -15.04 4.23
CA GLN A 54 -27.73 -16.32 4.03
C GLN A 54 -26.89 -17.54 4.43
N ASP A 55 -25.73 -17.34 5.09
CA ASP A 55 -24.70 -18.37 5.32
C ASP A 55 -24.30 -19.14 4.04
N ALA A 56 -24.62 -18.60 2.87
CA ALA A 56 -24.21 -19.09 1.57
C ALA A 56 -22.83 -18.54 1.18
N PHE A 57 -22.18 -17.82 2.10
CA PHE A 57 -20.86 -17.26 1.93
C PHE A 57 -19.83 -18.37 1.88
N THR A 58 -19.50 -18.77 0.67
CA THR A 58 -18.44 -19.73 0.41
C THR A 58 -17.12 -18.97 0.40
N ALA A 59 -16.18 -19.41 1.24
CA ALA A 59 -14.81 -18.90 1.21
C ALA A 59 -14.10 -19.43 -0.03
N ASP A 60 -14.44 -18.90 -1.21
CA ASP A 60 -13.88 -19.30 -2.50
C ASP A 60 -13.10 -18.16 -3.18
N ASP A 61 -12.41 -18.49 -4.27
CA ASP A 61 -11.61 -17.50 -5.01
C ASP A 61 -12.48 -16.44 -5.70
N PHE A 62 -13.69 -16.80 -6.12
CA PHE A 62 -14.60 -15.89 -6.81
C PHE A 62 -15.10 -14.79 -5.88
N THR A 63 -15.41 -15.15 -4.63
CA THR A 63 -15.88 -14.22 -3.60
C THR A 63 -14.76 -13.29 -3.16
N LEU A 64 -13.55 -13.82 -2.93
CA LEU A 64 -12.39 -12.99 -2.61
C LEU A 64 -12.06 -12.03 -3.75
N MET A 65 -12.04 -12.51 -5.00
CA MET A 65 -11.80 -11.68 -6.16
C MET A 65 -12.89 -10.61 -6.35
N ALA A 66 -14.16 -10.94 -6.09
CA ALA A 66 -15.25 -9.97 -6.16
C ALA A 66 -15.05 -8.83 -5.16
N ILE A 67 -14.72 -9.14 -3.91
CA ILE A 67 -14.47 -8.14 -2.86
C ILE A 67 -13.25 -7.28 -3.22
N LEU A 68 -12.14 -7.89 -3.65
CA LEU A 68 -10.95 -7.12 -4.07
C LEU A 68 -11.25 -6.20 -5.25
N THR A 69 -12.08 -6.64 -6.21
CA THR A 69 -12.47 -5.83 -7.37
C THR A 69 -13.39 -4.67 -6.97
N ILE A 70 -14.34 -4.92 -6.06
CA ILE A 70 -15.20 -3.88 -5.48
C ILE A 70 -14.34 -2.83 -4.75
N ASP A 71 -13.43 -3.26 -3.89
CA ASP A 71 -12.57 -2.34 -3.16
C ASP A 71 -11.64 -1.56 -4.10
N MET A 72 -11.12 -2.19 -5.17
CA MET A 72 -10.35 -1.50 -6.21
C MET A 72 -11.19 -0.45 -6.95
N PHE A 73 -12.45 -0.77 -7.28
CA PHE A 73 -13.38 0.19 -7.88
C PHE A 73 -13.58 1.40 -6.97
N GLU A 74 -13.76 1.18 -5.67
CA GLU A 74 -13.95 2.26 -4.70
C GLU A 74 -12.70 3.14 -4.56
N VAL A 75 -11.51 2.54 -4.54
CA VAL A 75 -10.23 3.26 -4.46
C VAL A 75 -9.97 4.11 -5.70
N VAL A 76 -10.20 3.54 -6.89
CA VAL A 76 -9.87 4.19 -8.17
C VAL A 76 -10.92 5.21 -8.61
N PHE A 77 -12.20 4.92 -8.39
CA PHE A 77 -13.29 5.71 -8.98
C PHE A 77 -14.19 6.42 -7.97
N MET A 78 -14.38 5.89 -6.77
CA MET A 78 -15.18 6.54 -5.71
C MET A 78 -14.34 7.34 -4.73
N VAL A 79 -13.02 7.30 -4.89
CA VAL A 79 -12.08 8.14 -4.17
C VAL A 79 -12.15 7.96 -2.64
N ARG A 80 -12.24 6.73 -2.14
CA ARG A 80 -12.23 6.43 -0.69
C ARG A 80 -10.86 6.59 -0.04
N GLU A 81 -10.77 7.33 1.07
CA GLU A 81 -9.50 7.72 1.72
C GLU A 81 -8.64 6.56 2.25
N GLU A 82 -9.24 5.57 2.91
CA GLU A 82 -8.51 4.44 3.51
C GLU A 82 -8.72 3.15 2.69
N PRO A 83 -7.64 2.49 2.22
CA PRO A 83 -7.72 1.18 1.54
C PRO A 83 -8.35 0.10 2.44
N LEU A 84 -9.19 -0.77 1.87
CA LEU A 84 -9.83 -1.91 2.55
C LEU A 84 -10.72 -1.59 3.75
N LYS A 85 -10.94 -0.33 4.13
CA LYS A 85 -11.61 0.03 5.40
C LYS A 85 -12.93 -0.71 5.64
N LEU A 86 -13.76 -0.86 4.60
CA LEU A 86 -15.07 -1.51 4.72
C LEU A 86 -15.03 -3.03 4.51
N HIS A 87 -13.97 -3.54 3.91
CA HIS A 87 -13.87 -4.93 3.45
C HIS A 87 -12.84 -5.75 4.23
N CYS A 88 -12.06 -5.13 5.12
CA CYS A 88 -10.99 -5.77 5.87
C CYS A 88 -11.49 -7.03 6.60
N ASN A 89 -12.57 -6.92 7.38
CA ASN A 89 -13.12 -8.05 8.14
C ASN A 89 -13.55 -9.21 7.23
N ALA A 90 -14.10 -8.90 6.04
CA ALA A 90 -14.52 -9.92 5.09
C ALA A 90 -13.31 -10.64 4.47
N ILE A 91 -12.25 -9.90 4.14
CA ILE A 91 -11.01 -10.46 3.62
C ILE A 91 -10.30 -11.29 4.70
N GLU A 92 -10.19 -10.77 5.92
CA GLU A 92 -9.62 -11.49 7.07
C GLU A 92 -10.33 -12.82 7.31
N HIS A 93 -11.68 -12.80 7.29
CA HIS A 93 -12.47 -14.02 7.41
C HIS A 93 -12.20 -15.00 6.27
N LEU A 94 -12.20 -14.55 5.01
CA LEU A 94 -11.91 -15.40 3.85
C LEU A 94 -10.53 -16.05 3.93
N LEU A 95 -9.50 -15.27 4.28
CA LEU A 95 -8.14 -15.75 4.40
C LEU A 95 -8.01 -16.78 5.53
N THR A 96 -8.67 -16.52 6.66
CA THR A 96 -8.64 -17.42 7.82
C THR A 96 -9.38 -18.73 7.52
N SER A 97 -10.56 -18.65 6.89
CA SER A 97 -11.38 -19.82 6.55
C SER A 97 -10.70 -20.76 5.54
N LYS A 98 -9.92 -20.22 4.60
CA LYS A 98 -9.14 -21.02 3.64
C LYS A 98 -7.84 -21.61 4.19
N GLY A 99 -7.29 -21.03 5.25
CA GLY A 99 -6.02 -21.49 5.83
C GLY A 99 -4.85 -21.44 4.84
N THR A 100 -3.93 -22.39 4.91
CA THR A 100 -2.71 -22.42 4.07
C THR A 100 -2.94 -23.00 2.67
N GLU A 101 -4.08 -23.68 2.43
CA GLU A 101 -4.40 -24.31 1.14
C GLU A 101 -4.44 -23.32 -0.02
N GLN A 102 -4.77 -22.06 0.27
CA GLN A 102 -4.80 -20.97 -0.71
C GLN A 102 -3.44 -20.62 -1.32
N ILE A 103 -2.33 -21.03 -0.69
CA ILE A 103 -0.97 -20.82 -1.22
C ILE A 103 -0.54 -21.98 -2.12
N VAL A 104 -1.02 -23.20 -1.84
CA VAL A 104 -0.65 -24.43 -2.54
C VAL A 104 -1.21 -24.46 -3.96
N LEU A 105 -2.42 -23.94 -4.17
CA LEU A 105 -3.07 -23.89 -5.48
C LEU A 105 -2.64 -22.64 -6.26
N SER A 106 -2.10 -22.81 -7.47
CA SER A 106 -1.52 -21.71 -8.27
C SER A 106 -2.49 -20.56 -8.56
N SER A 107 -3.76 -20.86 -8.88
CA SER A 107 -4.81 -19.86 -9.13
C SER A 107 -5.22 -19.09 -7.87
N SER A 108 -5.36 -19.79 -6.75
CA SER A 108 -5.71 -19.20 -5.45
C SER A 108 -4.56 -18.37 -4.89
N SER A 109 -3.31 -18.77 -5.19
CA SER A 109 -2.10 -18.15 -4.67
C SER A 109 -1.93 -16.70 -5.14
N ALA A 110 -2.28 -16.37 -6.38
CA ALA A 110 -2.21 -14.98 -6.87
C ALA A 110 -3.21 -14.06 -6.16
N ILE A 111 -4.45 -14.53 -5.97
CA ILE A 111 -5.52 -13.78 -5.32
C ILE A 111 -5.21 -13.62 -3.83
N TYR A 112 -4.75 -14.69 -3.19
CA TYR A 112 -4.24 -14.68 -1.83
C TYR A 112 -3.14 -13.63 -1.66
N ARG A 113 -2.10 -13.65 -2.51
CA ARG A 113 -0.99 -12.69 -2.41
C ARG A 113 -1.47 -11.25 -2.51
N MET A 114 -2.42 -10.96 -3.41
CA MET A 114 -3.02 -9.63 -3.53
C MET A 114 -3.78 -9.25 -2.25
N ALA A 115 -4.65 -10.12 -1.74
CA ALA A 115 -5.39 -9.87 -0.50
C ALA A 115 -4.46 -9.67 0.70
N ASN A 116 -3.50 -10.57 0.87
CA ASN A 116 -2.49 -10.53 1.92
C ASN A 116 -1.68 -9.24 1.87
N HIS A 117 -1.15 -8.88 0.71
CA HIS A 117 -0.36 -7.66 0.54
C HIS A 117 -1.16 -6.41 0.93
N ARG A 118 -2.41 -6.29 0.47
CA ARG A 118 -3.25 -5.12 0.77
C ARG A 118 -3.59 -5.03 2.25
N LEU A 119 -3.82 -6.17 2.91
CA LEU A 119 -4.00 -6.21 4.36
C LEU A 119 -2.72 -5.81 5.11
N GLN A 120 -1.55 -6.30 4.70
CA GLN A 120 -0.27 -5.91 5.32
C GLN A 120 -0.03 -4.40 5.19
N VAL A 121 -0.27 -3.79 4.03
CA VAL A 121 -0.19 -2.31 3.85
C VAL A 121 -1.04 -1.58 4.90
N ARG A 122 -2.29 -2.02 5.09
CA ARG A 122 -3.19 -1.42 6.07
C ARG A 122 -2.72 -1.66 7.50
N GLN A 123 -2.39 -2.90 7.84
CA GLN A 123 -1.99 -3.27 9.19
C GLN A 123 -0.68 -2.57 9.59
N LEU A 124 0.29 -2.50 8.69
CA LEU A 124 1.53 -1.75 8.87
C LEU A 124 1.26 -0.27 9.13
N GLY A 125 0.45 0.38 8.30
CA GLY A 125 0.12 1.80 8.48
C GLY A 125 -0.66 2.12 9.76
N LEU A 126 -1.41 1.16 10.31
CA LEU A 126 -2.17 1.32 11.55
C LEU A 126 -1.45 0.73 12.78
N GLY A 127 -0.31 0.07 12.60
CA GLY A 127 0.40 -0.68 13.64
C GLY A 127 -0.42 -1.82 14.22
N LEU A 128 -1.13 -2.57 13.37
CA LEU A 128 -1.93 -3.74 13.76
C LEU A 128 -1.12 -5.04 13.64
N ASP A 129 -1.43 -5.98 14.53
CA ASP A 129 -0.87 -7.33 14.47
C ASP A 129 -1.20 -8.02 13.14
N PRO A 130 -0.26 -8.80 12.59
CA PRO A 130 -0.58 -9.68 11.49
C PRO A 130 -1.53 -10.80 11.90
N LEU A 131 -2.32 -11.29 10.95
CA LEU A 131 -3.22 -12.43 11.16
C LEU A 131 -2.41 -13.72 11.37
N PRO A 132 -2.92 -14.65 12.19
CA PRO A 132 -2.31 -15.98 12.35
C PRO A 132 -2.06 -16.70 11.02
N VAL A 133 -2.98 -16.59 10.06
CA VAL A 133 -2.82 -17.21 8.74
C VAL A 133 -1.66 -16.61 7.94
N GLN A 134 -1.38 -15.31 8.08
CA GLN A 134 -0.24 -14.68 7.40
C GLN A 134 1.08 -15.21 7.97
N LEU A 135 1.16 -15.37 9.29
CA LEU A 135 2.32 -15.93 9.98
C LEU A 135 2.54 -17.40 9.62
N ALA A 136 1.48 -18.21 9.63
CA ALA A 136 1.54 -19.62 9.27
C ALA A 136 2.01 -19.85 7.82
N CYS A 137 1.89 -18.84 6.97
CA CYS A 137 2.28 -18.90 5.56
C CYS A 137 3.73 -18.44 5.30
N MET A 138 4.46 -17.95 6.32
CA MET A 138 5.82 -17.43 6.15
C MET A 138 6.79 -18.49 5.60
N ASP A 139 6.72 -19.71 6.13
CA ASP A 139 7.61 -20.80 5.74
C ASP A 139 7.29 -21.35 4.33
N MET A 140 6.19 -20.89 3.73
CA MET A 140 5.77 -21.27 2.37
C MET A 140 6.22 -20.26 1.31
N LEU A 141 6.83 -19.13 1.71
CA LEU A 141 7.30 -18.11 0.79
C LEU A 141 8.64 -18.52 0.17
N ASP A 142 8.74 -18.42 -1.15
CA ASP A 142 10.00 -18.60 -1.87
C ASP A 142 10.81 -17.30 -1.81
N THR A 143 11.82 -17.28 -0.93
CA THR A 143 12.68 -16.11 -0.73
C THR A 143 13.58 -15.81 -1.92
N SER A 144 13.68 -16.69 -2.92
CA SER A 144 14.36 -16.38 -4.18
C SER A 144 13.54 -15.44 -5.07
N ILE A 145 12.23 -15.36 -4.85
CA ILE A 145 11.33 -14.45 -5.56
C ILE A 145 11.30 -13.11 -4.79
N PRO A 146 11.74 -11.99 -5.41
CA PRO A 146 11.90 -10.71 -4.71
C PRO A 146 10.63 -10.21 -4.02
N SER A 147 9.47 -10.34 -4.67
CA SER A 147 8.19 -9.92 -4.10
C SER A 147 7.76 -10.77 -2.89
N GLN A 148 8.09 -12.06 -2.87
CA GLN A 148 7.79 -12.92 -1.73
C GLN A 148 8.76 -12.69 -0.57
N CYS A 149 10.04 -12.47 -0.89
CA CYS A 149 11.05 -12.05 0.09
C CYS A 149 10.61 -10.77 0.82
N LEU A 150 10.19 -9.74 0.07
CA LEU A 150 9.69 -8.49 0.64
C LEU A 150 8.47 -8.69 1.56
N VAL A 151 7.50 -9.51 1.16
CA VAL A 151 6.34 -9.84 2.00
C VAL A 151 6.79 -10.46 3.32
N GLY A 152 7.78 -11.36 3.30
CA GLY A 152 8.33 -11.97 4.51
C GLY A 152 9.02 -10.97 5.43
N ILE A 153 9.87 -10.10 4.88
CA ILE A 153 10.58 -9.07 5.65
C ILE A 153 9.57 -8.08 6.28
N GLN A 154 8.61 -7.61 5.49
CA GLN A 154 7.58 -6.65 5.94
C GLN A 154 6.67 -7.26 7.01
N LEU A 155 6.33 -8.54 6.91
CA LEU A 155 5.53 -9.22 7.91
C LEU A 155 6.25 -9.30 9.27
N ARG A 156 7.57 -9.57 9.28
CA ARG A 156 8.39 -9.52 10.51
C ARG A 156 8.49 -8.11 11.08
N ALA A 157 8.72 -7.12 10.22
CA ALA A 157 8.72 -5.71 10.61
C ALA A 157 7.39 -5.31 11.28
N GLN A 158 6.26 -5.74 10.71
CA GLN A 158 4.93 -5.47 11.23
C GLN A 158 4.73 -6.10 12.63
N GLN A 159 5.19 -7.33 12.87
CA GLN A 159 5.15 -7.93 14.22
C GLN A 159 5.90 -7.07 15.23
N THR A 160 7.11 -6.60 14.86
CA THR A 160 7.93 -5.76 15.72
C THR A 160 7.28 -4.39 15.98
N ILE A 161 6.65 -3.78 14.97
CA ILE A 161 5.90 -2.53 15.13
C ILE A 161 4.70 -2.71 16.08
N ALA A 162 3.93 -3.79 15.92
CA ALA A 162 2.79 -4.07 16.78
C ALA A 162 3.23 -4.29 18.24
N LEU A 163 4.33 -5.04 18.47
CA LEU A 163 4.95 -5.18 19.78
C LEU A 163 5.38 -3.84 20.38
N SER A 164 5.98 -2.96 19.56
CA SER A 164 6.37 -1.62 19.98
C SER A 164 5.18 -0.78 20.42
N ARG A 165 4.11 -0.79 19.62
CA ARG A 165 2.88 -0.06 19.95
C ARG A 165 2.28 -0.56 21.26
N ASN A 166 2.18 -1.88 21.43
CA ASN A 166 1.62 -2.48 22.64
C ASN A 166 2.46 -2.08 23.87
N LEU A 167 3.79 -2.23 23.80
CA LEU A 167 4.71 -1.86 24.87
C LEU A 167 4.57 -0.38 25.28
N LEU A 168 4.53 0.53 24.30
CA LEU A 168 4.42 1.98 24.52
C LEU A 168 3.02 2.42 24.97
N SER A 169 2.00 1.57 24.82
CA SER A 169 0.64 1.82 25.29
C SER A 169 0.36 1.30 26.69
N GLU A 170 1.26 0.47 27.24
CA GLU A 170 1.16 -0.03 28.61
C GLU A 170 1.42 1.12 29.61
N GLU A 171 0.55 1.28 30.60
CA GLU A 171 0.85 2.16 31.75
C GLU A 171 1.92 1.51 32.62
N TRP A 172 3.09 2.13 32.70
CA TRP A 172 4.18 1.65 33.55
C TRP A 172 4.07 2.27 34.95
N PHE A 173 3.77 1.45 35.95
CA PHE A 173 3.87 1.88 37.36
C PHE A 173 5.31 1.71 37.84
N GLY A 174 6.09 2.80 37.83
CA GLY A 174 7.45 2.83 38.33
C GLY A 174 8.51 2.81 37.23
N THR A 175 9.50 1.92 37.33
CA THR A 175 10.61 1.84 36.36
C THR A 175 10.13 1.25 35.03
N PRO A 176 10.49 1.83 33.87
CA PRO A 176 10.20 1.24 32.58
C PRO A 176 10.75 -0.20 32.47
N PRO A 177 10.10 -1.08 31.70
CA PRO A 177 10.57 -2.44 31.48
C PRO A 177 11.78 -2.45 30.52
N TRP A 178 12.94 -2.00 31.01
CA TRP A 178 14.14 -1.76 30.19
C TRP A 178 14.56 -2.97 29.36
N ASP A 179 14.55 -4.18 29.92
CA ASP A 179 14.88 -5.40 29.17
C ASP A 179 14.00 -5.58 27.92
N ARG A 180 12.70 -5.26 28.01
CA ARG A 180 11.76 -5.32 26.87
C ARG A 180 12.03 -4.20 25.88
N ILE A 181 12.34 -2.99 26.36
CA ILE A 181 12.65 -1.82 25.53
C ILE A 181 13.95 -2.06 24.75
N SER A 182 15.03 -2.49 25.41
CA SER A 182 16.32 -2.77 24.77
C SER A 182 16.19 -3.92 23.77
N LEU A 183 15.51 -5.01 24.12
CA LEU A 183 15.25 -6.12 23.19
C LEU A 183 14.49 -5.66 21.95
N LEU A 184 13.46 -4.83 22.13
CA LEU A 184 12.68 -4.29 21.04
C LEU A 184 13.51 -3.35 20.14
N CYS A 185 14.32 -2.48 20.75
CA CYS A 185 15.26 -1.61 20.05
C CYS A 185 16.21 -2.44 19.16
N SER A 186 16.85 -3.48 19.71
CA SER A 186 17.71 -4.39 18.95
C SER A 186 16.97 -5.12 17.82
N ARG A 187 15.71 -5.52 18.03
CA ARG A 187 14.88 -6.13 16.97
C ARG A 187 14.59 -5.16 15.84
N ILE A 188 14.30 -3.90 16.16
CA ILE A 188 14.05 -2.88 15.13
C ILE A 188 15.33 -2.64 14.32
N TYR A 189 16.48 -2.46 14.96
CA TYR A 189 17.75 -2.35 14.23
C TYR A 189 18.00 -3.54 13.31
N HIS A 190 17.82 -4.76 13.82
CA HIS A 190 18.00 -5.96 13.02
C HIS A 190 17.10 -5.98 11.76
N HIS A 191 15.84 -5.55 11.87
CA HIS A 191 14.96 -5.45 10.71
C HIS A 191 15.32 -4.31 9.76
N LEU A 192 15.82 -3.18 10.28
CA LEU A 192 16.31 -2.08 9.44
C LEU A 192 17.55 -2.52 8.66
N ASP A 193 18.49 -3.20 9.29
CA ASP A 193 19.68 -3.77 8.64
C ASP A 193 19.28 -4.77 7.54
N GLU A 194 18.33 -5.67 7.83
CA GLU A 194 17.81 -6.63 6.85
C GLU A 194 17.16 -5.93 5.64
N LEU A 195 16.37 -4.87 5.88
CA LEU A 195 15.76 -4.08 4.81
C LEU A 195 16.82 -3.32 3.99
N GLU A 196 17.84 -2.76 4.62
CA GLU A 196 18.94 -2.06 3.96
C GLU A 196 19.79 -2.99 3.12
N GLU A 197 20.14 -4.17 3.66
CA GLU A 197 20.87 -5.22 2.93
C GLU A 197 20.09 -5.68 1.70
N TRP A 198 18.79 -5.94 1.86
CA TRP A 198 17.93 -6.28 0.73
C TRP A 198 17.90 -5.16 -0.32
N ASN A 199 17.81 -3.90 0.13
CA ASN A 199 17.77 -2.74 -0.77
C ASN A 199 19.03 -2.61 -1.64
N ILE A 200 20.20 -2.88 -1.04
CA ILE A 200 21.50 -2.88 -1.73
C ILE A 200 21.55 -4.01 -2.77
N ASN A 201 21.08 -5.20 -2.38
CA ASN A 201 21.16 -6.43 -3.17
C ASN A 201 19.95 -6.65 -4.10
N ARG A 202 19.02 -5.69 -4.19
CA ARG A 202 17.79 -5.85 -4.97
C ARG A 202 18.09 -6.09 -6.46
N PRO A 203 17.24 -6.89 -7.16
CA PRO A 203 17.42 -7.17 -8.58
C PRO A 203 17.45 -5.90 -9.44
N VAL A 204 18.11 -5.97 -10.60
CA VAL A 204 18.26 -4.83 -11.52
C VAL A 204 16.90 -4.27 -11.97
N LEU A 205 15.93 -5.14 -12.31
CA LEU A 205 14.58 -4.74 -12.73
C LEU A 205 13.79 -4.01 -11.62
N TRP A 206 14.25 -4.09 -10.37
CA TRP A 206 13.66 -3.43 -9.21
C TRP A 206 14.34 -2.09 -8.88
N LYS A 207 15.39 -1.72 -9.62
CA LYS A 207 16.08 -0.44 -9.44
C LYS A 207 15.35 0.64 -10.23
N PRO A 208 14.75 1.64 -9.56
CA PRO A 208 14.14 2.74 -10.28
C PRO A 208 15.19 3.68 -10.87
N LYS A 209 14.79 4.42 -11.90
CA LYS A 209 15.55 5.55 -12.46
C LYS A 209 15.00 6.84 -11.86
N ARG A 210 15.88 7.66 -11.28
CA ARG A 210 15.53 9.01 -10.84
C ARG A 210 15.82 9.98 -11.99
N ILE A 211 14.81 10.75 -12.38
CA ILE A 211 14.88 11.66 -13.53
C ILE A 211 14.53 13.07 -13.07
N GLU A 212 15.30 14.05 -13.55
CA GLU A 212 14.98 15.46 -13.39
C GLU A 212 13.99 15.89 -14.48
N LEU A 213 12.80 16.36 -14.08
CA LEU A 213 11.74 16.73 -15.02
C LEU A 213 12.10 17.94 -15.88
N ALA A 214 13.01 18.80 -15.41
CA ALA A 214 13.48 19.96 -16.17
C ALA A 214 14.19 19.56 -17.47
N GLU A 215 14.80 18.37 -17.51
CA GLU A 215 15.45 17.82 -18.71
C GLU A 215 14.46 17.19 -19.69
N GLN A 216 13.17 17.09 -19.31
CA GLN A 216 12.11 16.40 -20.04
C GLN A 216 10.99 17.36 -20.40
N GLU A 217 11.30 18.36 -21.24
CA GLU A 217 10.43 19.51 -21.52
C GLU A 217 9.01 19.12 -21.98
N HIS A 218 8.88 18.09 -22.82
CA HIS A 218 7.58 17.62 -23.31
C HIS A 218 6.73 17.05 -22.18
N VAL A 219 7.31 16.20 -21.32
CA VAL A 219 6.61 15.62 -20.15
C VAL A 219 6.20 16.73 -19.19
N LEU A 220 7.11 17.65 -18.88
CA LEU A 220 6.84 18.75 -17.96
C LEU A 220 5.69 19.63 -18.47
N ARG A 221 5.67 19.94 -19.77
CA ARG A 221 4.60 20.70 -20.41
C ARG A 221 3.25 19.98 -20.28
N ASP A 222 3.22 18.67 -20.51
CA ASP A 222 2.00 17.88 -20.40
C ASP A 222 1.50 17.78 -18.95
N LEU A 223 2.41 17.61 -17.98
CA LEU A 223 2.06 17.62 -16.55
C LEU A 223 1.43 18.95 -16.15
N ILE A 224 2.00 20.07 -16.59
CA ILE A 224 1.47 21.42 -16.34
C ILE A 224 0.10 21.60 -17.02
N ALA A 225 -0.03 21.20 -18.29
CA ALA A 225 -1.28 21.31 -19.04
C ALA A 225 -2.43 20.54 -18.38
N ASN A 226 -2.13 19.40 -17.76
CA ASN A 226 -3.09 18.55 -17.04
C ASN A 226 -3.24 18.91 -15.55
N SER A 227 -2.60 20.00 -15.09
CA SER A 227 -2.61 20.43 -13.67
C SER A 227 -2.18 19.32 -12.71
N LEU A 228 -1.32 18.40 -13.15
CA LEU A 228 -0.93 17.23 -12.38
C LEU A 228 0.13 17.64 -11.35
N PRO A 229 0.01 17.27 -10.06
CA PRO A 229 1.03 17.59 -9.06
C PRO A 229 2.34 16.84 -9.33
N PHE A 230 3.47 17.56 -9.34
CA PHE A 230 4.80 16.99 -9.53
C PHE A 230 5.87 17.63 -8.64
N THR A 231 6.95 16.88 -8.45
CA THR A 231 8.21 17.28 -7.83
C THR A 231 9.28 17.50 -8.90
N PRO A 232 10.37 18.24 -8.63
CA PRO A 232 11.42 18.46 -9.62
C PRO A 232 12.07 17.17 -10.15
N HIS A 233 12.11 16.13 -9.31
CA HIS A 233 12.57 14.80 -9.68
C HIS A 233 11.43 13.79 -9.57
N VAL A 234 11.51 12.71 -10.34
CA VAL A 234 10.59 11.57 -10.24
C VAL A 234 11.32 10.24 -10.25
N TRP A 235 10.78 9.24 -9.55
CA TRP A 235 11.28 7.86 -9.61
C TRP A 235 10.40 7.02 -10.53
N ILE A 236 10.99 6.56 -11.63
CA ILE A 236 10.32 5.68 -12.59
C ILE A 236 10.81 4.25 -12.39
N TYR A 237 9.85 3.34 -12.27
CA TYR A 237 10.09 1.90 -12.23
C TYR A 237 9.70 1.29 -13.58
N GLU A 238 10.31 0.18 -13.95
CA GLU A 238 9.97 -0.54 -15.18
C GLU A 238 8.52 -1.06 -15.19
N ASP A 239 7.97 -1.35 -14.00
CA ASP A 239 6.61 -1.84 -13.83
C ASP A 239 5.92 -1.08 -12.67
N PRO A 240 4.71 -0.53 -12.86
CA PRO A 240 3.90 0.06 -11.79
C PRO A 240 3.65 -0.87 -10.59
N TRP A 241 3.59 -2.18 -10.82
CA TRP A 241 3.51 -3.16 -9.75
C TRP A 241 4.79 -3.17 -8.89
N VAL A 242 5.96 -3.06 -9.52
CA VAL A 242 7.25 -2.95 -8.79
C VAL A 242 7.28 -1.63 -8.01
N ALA A 243 6.84 -0.52 -8.62
CA ALA A 243 6.71 0.76 -7.91
C ALA A 243 5.82 0.63 -6.66
N HIS A 244 4.70 -0.09 -6.75
CA HIS A 244 3.81 -0.36 -5.63
C HIS A 244 4.48 -1.22 -4.53
N GLN A 245 5.19 -2.29 -4.91
CA GLN A 245 5.94 -3.10 -3.94
C GLN A 245 7.03 -2.30 -3.24
N MET A 246 7.75 -1.47 -3.99
CA MET A 246 8.80 -0.61 -3.44
C MET A 246 8.24 0.49 -2.54
N ALA A 247 7.07 1.05 -2.89
CA ALA A 247 6.37 1.98 -2.01
C ALA A 247 5.99 1.34 -0.66
N PHE A 248 5.45 0.12 -0.69
CA PHE A 248 5.18 -0.63 0.53
C PHE A 248 6.46 -0.92 1.33
N PHE A 249 7.56 -1.25 0.64
CA PHE A 249 8.86 -1.44 1.26
C PHE A 249 9.35 -0.19 2.01
N TYR A 250 9.31 0.99 1.38
CA TYR A 250 9.71 2.25 2.02
C TYR A 250 8.75 2.66 3.14
N GLN A 251 7.45 2.39 3.01
CA GLN A 251 6.50 2.56 4.10
C GLN A 251 6.92 1.77 5.34
N GLY A 252 7.29 0.50 5.18
CA GLY A 252 7.76 -0.35 6.28
C GLY A 252 8.95 0.24 7.02
N GLN A 253 9.93 0.75 6.26
CA GLN A 253 11.08 1.42 6.86
C GLN A 253 10.69 2.69 7.61
N ILE A 254 9.84 3.55 7.05
CA ILE A 254 9.38 4.77 7.72
C ILE A 254 8.69 4.43 9.04
N VAL A 255 7.81 3.42 9.05
CA VAL A 255 7.08 3.02 10.26
C VAL A 255 8.02 2.40 11.30
N LEU A 256 8.95 1.54 10.89
CA LEU A 256 9.96 0.97 11.80
C LEU A 256 10.84 2.05 12.42
N ARG A 257 11.36 2.98 11.61
CA ARG A 257 12.17 4.10 12.11
C ARG A 257 11.39 5.02 13.03
N THR A 258 10.11 5.24 12.73
CA THR A 258 9.22 6.00 13.63
C THR A 258 9.07 5.28 14.97
N ALA A 259 8.87 3.95 14.98
CA ALA A 259 8.81 3.18 16.21
C ALA A 259 10.13 3.21 16.99
N LEU A 260 11.28 3.14 16.29
CA LEU A 260 12.60 3.31 16.91
C LEU A 260 12.74 4.68 17.57
N LEU A 261 12.34 5.75 16.88
CA LEU A 261 12.39 7.10 17.43
C LEU A 261 11.49 7.27 18.67
N ASP A 262 10.34 6.60 18.71
CA ASP A 262 9.46 6.62 19.87
C ASP A 262 10.11 5.88 21.07
N ILE A 263 10.81 4.77 20.81
CA ILE A 263 11.59 4.05 21.83
C ILE A 263 12.79 4.89 22.32
N LEU A 264 13.56 5.48 21.41
CA LEU A 264 14.71 6.33 21.76
C LEU A 264 14.28 7.55 22.58
N ALA A 265 13.10 8.11 22.31
CA ALA A 265 12.52 9.18 23.11
C ALA A 265 12.24 8.71 24.55
N VAL A 266 11.64 7.54 24.74
CA VAL A 266 11.44 6.96 26.08
C VAL A 266 12.78 6.72 26.80
N MET A 267 13.77 6.16 26.11
CA MET A 267 15.10 5.92 26.69
C MET A 267 15.76 7.23 27.15
N LYS A 268 15.60 8.31 26.37
CA LYS A 268 16.08 9.65 26.69
C LYS A 268 15.37 10.26 27.89
N ASP A 269 14.04 10.16 27.95
CA ASP A 269 13.21 10.81 28.98
C ASP A 269 13.36 10.16 30.37
N TYR A 270 13.53 8.84 30.41
CA TYR A 270 13.69 8.09 31.66
C TYR A 270 15.15 7.86 32.06
N GLY A 271 16.12 8.38 31.29
CA GLY A 271 17.52 8.43 31.64
C GLY A 271 18.17 7.06 31.79
N ASP A 272 17.88 6.11 30.88
CA ASP A 272 18.51 4.80 30.91
C ASP A 272 20.05 4.96 30.88
N THR A 273 20.69 4.51 31.95
CA THR A 273 22.09 4.78 32.32
C THR A 273 23.14 4.17 31.39
N TYR A 274 22.74 3.49 30.31
CA TYR A 274 23.63 2.72 29.44
C TYR A 274 24.04 3.42 28.13
N LEU A 275 23.31 4.43 27.67
CA LEU A 275 23.64 5.16 26.45
C LEU A 275 23.96 6.62 26.75
N ASP A 276 25.05 7.11 26.18
CA ASP A 276 25.42 8.52 26.23
C ASP A 276 24.29 9.36 25.59
N PRO A 277 23.75 10.38 26.29
CA PRO A 277 22.73 11.26 25.73
C PRO A 277 23.10 11.86 24.37
N ALA A 278 24.40 12.11 24.12
CA ALA A 278 24.88 12.58 22.83
C ALA A 278 24.72 11.52 21.73
N GLN A 279 24.95 10.23 22.03
CA GLN A 279 24.75 9.12 21.10
C GLN A 279 23.27 8.94 20.77
N VAL A 280 22.39 8.97 21.79
CA VAL A 280 20.93 8.88 21.57
C VAL A 280 20.44 10.03 20.69
N GLN A 281 20.94 11.26 20.92
CA GLN A 281 20.57 12.41 20.11
C GLN A 281 21.09 12.32 18.68
N HIS A 282 22.31 11.82 18.48
CA HIS A 282 22.86 11.58 17.15
C HIS A 282 22.00 10.57 16.37
N GLU A 283 21.63 9.48 17.04
CA GLU A 283 20.80 8.43 16.45
C GLU A 283 19.41 8.95 16.05
N ILE A 284 18.77 9.75 16.90
CA ILE A 284 17.50 10.41 16.57
C ILE A 284 17.62 11.21 15.26
N VAL A 285 18.66 12.02 15.11
CA VAL A 285 18.87 12.83 13.90
C VAL A 285 19.10 11.92 12.68
N THR A 286 19.90 10.85 12.81
CA THR A 286 20.14 9.88 11.74
C THR A 286 18.84 9.24 11.26
N GLN A 287 17.98 8.81 12.19
CA GLN A 287 16.71 8.18 11.85
C GLN A 287 15.70 9.16 11.25
N GLU A 288 15.66 10.42 11.72
CA GLU A 288 14.82 11.48 11.14
C GLU A 288 15.23 11.80 9.69
N MET A 289 16.54 11.90 9.41
CA MET A 289 17.05 12.10 8.06
C MET A 289 16.73 10.92 7.13
N ALA A 290 16.80 9.68 7.65
CA ALA A 290 16.44 8.49 6.89
C ALA A 290 14.93 8.46 6.57
N ILE A 291 14.06 8.83 7.52
CA ILE A 291 12.62 8.97 7.28
C ILE A 291 12.36 10.01 6.18
N LEU A 292 13.02 11.17 6.25
CA LEU A 292 12.89 12.22 5.24
C LEU A 292 13.24 11.69 3.85
N GLY A 293 14.43 11.12 3.68
CA GLY A 293 14.87 10.58 2.39
C GLY A 293 13.96 9.48 1.83
N GLN A 294 13.41 8.60 2.69
CA GLN A 294 12.44 7.58 2.26
C GLN A 294 11.11 8.19 1.84
N SER A 295 10.66 9.22 2.56
CA SER A 295 9.42 9.91 2.23
C SER A 295 9.54 10.76 0.96
N ASP A 296 10.73 11.30 0.65
CA ASP A 296 11.03 11.95 -0.63
C ASP A 296 10.91 10.96 -1.79
N ILE A 297 11.43 9.74 -1.64
CA ILE A 297 11.30 8.68 -2.67
C ILE A 297 9.83 8.36 -2.92
N LEU A 298 9.02 8.21 -1.86
CA LEU A 298 7.60 7.97 -1.98
C LEU A 298 6.88 9.11 -2.71
N MET A 299 7.17 10.35 -2.31
CA MET A 299 6.64 11.58 -2.92
C MET A 299 6.95 11.65 -4.43
N GLU A 300 8.22 11.49 -4.78
CA GLU A 300 8.73 11.52 -6.16
C GLU A 300 8.21 10.32 -7.00
N SER A 301 7.65 9.28 -6.37
CA SER A 301 7.01 8.14 -7.05
C SER A 301 5.51 8.35 -7.34
N ILE A 302 4.85 9.34 -6.73
CA ILE A 302 3.41 9.59 -6.90
C ILE A 302 3.10 10.02 -8.34
N THR A 303 3.82 11.01 -8.86
CA THR A 303 3.55 11.58 -10.20
C THR A 303 3.64 10.52 -11.31
N PRO A 304 4.70 9.68 -11.38
CA PRO A 304 4.76 8.56 -12.32
C PRO A 304 3.57 7.61 -12.23
N LEU A 305 3.10 7.29 -11.02
CA LEU A 305 1.96 6.40 -10.82
C LEU A 305 0.62 7.06 -11.21
N LEU A 306 0.47 8.37 -11.00
CA LEU A 306 -0.75 9.10 -11.37
C LEU A 306 -0.90 9.25 -12.88
N ALA A 307 0.20 9.57 -13.54
CA ALA A 307 0.22 9.91 -14.96
C ALA A 307 0.51 8.69 -15.86
N LEU A 308 0.90 7.57 -15.24
CA LEU A 308 1.51 6.38 -15.84
C LEU A 308 2.62 6.79 -16.80
N ILE A 309 3.73 7.19 -16.19
CA ILE A 309 4.94 7.57 -16.89
C ILE A 309 5.73 6.29 -17.21
N GLU A 310 5.80 5.95 -18.50
CA GLU A 310 6.54 4.79 -19.00
C GLU A 310 7.84 5.22 -19.68
N LEU A 311 8.85 4.34 -19.61
CA LEU A 311 10.10 4.46 -20.36
C LEU A 311 10.01 3.54 -21.57
N ASP A 312 10.21 4.08 -22.77
CA ASP A 312 10.37 3.25 -23.96
C ASP A 312 11.78 2.60 -24.01
N ASP A 313 11.99 1.73 -24.99
CA ASP A 313 13.26 1.03 -25.20
C ASP A 313 14.45 1.98 -25.43
N ALA A 314 14.19 3.21 -25.89
CA ALA A 314 15.18 4.27 -26.07
C ALA A 314 15.38 5.13 -24.81
N GLY A 315 14.60 4.88 -23.74
CA GLY A 315 14.61 5.61 -22.49
C GLY A 315 13.82 6.93 -22.54
N ALA A 316 13.05 7.19 -23.59
CA ALA A 316 12.17 8.33 -23.64
C ALA A 316 10.89 8.09 -22.84
N ILE A 317 10.33 9.18 -22.33
CA ILE A 317 9.26 9.15 -21.35
C ILE A 317 7.93 9.51 -21.98
N HIS A 318 6.90 8.69 -21.73
CA HIS A 318 5.55 8.87 -22.27
C HIS A 318 4.47 8.76 -21.20
N LEU A 319 3.35 9.47 -21.39
CA LEU A 319 2.18 9.47 -20.52
C LEU A 319 1.10 8.57 -21.12
N THR A 320 0.76 7.45 -20.48
CA THR A 320 -0.19 6.47 -21.07
C THR A 320 -1.59 6.48 -20.43
N GLY A 321 -1.82 7.27 -19.38
CA GLY A 321 -3.16 7.63 -18.89
C GLY A 321 -3.98 6.52 -18.23
N ASN A 322 -3.38 5.35 -17.93
CA ASN A 322 -4.07 4.25 -17.24
C ASN A 322 -4.44 4.63 -15.80
N LYS A 323 -5.67 4.31 -15.38
CA LYS A 323 -6.16 4.65 -14.04
C LYS A 323 -5.79 3.63 -12.96
N ILE A 324 -5.35 2.41 -13.32
CA ILE A 324 -5.07 1.36 -12.33
C ILE A 324 -3.93 1.78 -11.39
N SER A 325 -2.85 2.36 -11.91
CA SER A 325 -1.71 2.82 -11.10
C SER A 325 -2.06 3.92 -10.10
N ARG A 326 -3.21 4.59 -10.26
CA ARG A 326 -3.72 5.56 -9.27
C ARG A 326 -4.05 4.92 -7.94
N CYS A 327 -4.43 3.63 -7.91
CA CYS A 327 -4.65 2.95 -6.63
C CYS A 327 -3.36 2.85 -5.81
N TYR A 328 -2.21 2.69 -6.49
CA TYR A 328 -0.90 2.67 -5.87
C TYR A 328 -0.47 4.05 -5.40
N ALA A 329 -0.63 5.08 -6.24
CA ALA A 329 -0.38 6.47 -5.85
C ALA A 329 -1.18 6.87 -4.61
N ARG A 330 -2.44 6.42 -4.54
CA ARG A 330 -3.30 6.67 -3.39
C ARG A 330 -2.83 5.97 -2.12
N ALA A 331 -2.38 4.73 -2.22
CA ALA A 331 -1.80 4.02 -1.08
C ALA A 331 -0.58 4.77 -0.52
N ILE A 332 0.24 5.37 -1.39
CA ILE A 332 1.35 6.25 -1.00
C ILE A 332 0.83 7.51 -0.30
N CYS A 333 -0.15 8.21 -0.88
CA CYS A 333 -0.75 9.40 -0.27
C CYS A 333 -1.27 9.11 1.14
N TRP A 334 -2.05 8.03 1.29
CA TRP A 334 -2.58 7.61 2.59
C TRP A 334 -1.45 7.37 3.60
N THR A 335 -0.41 6.66 3.19
CA THR A 335 0.77 6.38 4.04
C THR A 335 1.44 7.66 4.54
N LEU A 336 1.74 8.58 3.62
CA LEU A 336 2.41 9.84 3.95
C LEU A 336 1.51 10.77 4.80
N GLN A 337 0.19 10.67 4.66
CA GLN A 337 -0.75 11.42 5.50
C GLN A 337 -0.83 10.87 6.93
N GLN A 338 -0.68 9.55 7.12
CA GLN A 338 -0.64 8.94 8.46
C GLN A 338 0.69 9.17 9.19
N GLY A 339 1.77 9.49 8.48
CA GLY A 339 3.11 9.67 9.06
C GLY A 339 3.19 10.87 10.01
N ARG A 340 3.38 10.61 11.30
CA ARG A 340 3.43 11.64 12.36
C ARG A 340 4.64 12.55 12.27
N ARG A 341 5.77 12.03 11.78
CA ARG A 341 7.08 12.69 11.72
C ARG A 341 7.45 13.20 10.32
N LEU A 342 6.46 13.39 9.45
CA LEU A 342 6.69 13.84 8.07
C LEU A 342 6.52 15.36 7.90
N PRO A 343 7.29 15.99 7.00
CA PRO A 343 7.17 17.42 6.71
C PRO A 343 5.77 17.83 6.25
N ALA A 344 5.40 19.08 6.55
CA ALA A 344 4.14 19.67 6.08
C ALA A 344 4.03 19.67 4.54
N GLU A 345 5.15 19.89 3.85
CA GLU A 345 5.23 19.89 2.37
C GLU A 345 4.79 18.56 1.76
N HIS A 346 5.10 17.43 2.42
CA HIS A 346 4.71 16.10 1.94
C HIS A 346 3.20 15.91 2.09
N ARG A 347 2.62 16.41 3.18
CA ARG A 347 1.17 16.39 3.41
C ARG A 347 0.43 17.30 2.43
N ASP A 348 0.99 18.46 2.12
CA ASP A 348 0.41 19.40 1.17
C ASP A 348 0.46 18.85 -0.27
N PHE A 349 1.57 18.23 -0.66
CA PHE A 349 1.67 17.57 -1.95
C PHE A 349 0.68 16.41 -2.08
N THR A 350 0.61 15.51 -1.09
CA THR A 350 -0.31 14.38 -1.13
C THR A 350 -1.77 14.82 -1.15
N ARG A 351 -2.12 15.90 -0.43
CA ARG A 351 -3.45 16.54 -0.54
C ARG A 351 -3.72 17.03 -1.96
N ARG A 352 -2.79 17.75 -2.59
CA ARG A 352 -2.93 18.18 -4.00
C ARG A 352 -3.09 17.00 -4.96
N ALA A 353 -2.34 15.92 -4.74
CA ALA A 353 -2.45 14.69 -5.52
C ALA A 353 -3.83 14.04 -5.37
N GLU A 354 -4.38 13.98 -4.16
CA GLU A 354 -5.73 13.48 -3.91
C GLU A 354 -6.83 14.37 -4.49
N ASP A 355 -6.69 15.70 -4.37
CA ASP A 355 -7.63 16.66 -4.96
C ASP A 355 -7.62 16.58 -6.49
N TRP A 356 -6.44 16.39 -7.09
CA TRP A 356 -6.33 16.09 -8.51
C TRP A 356 -7.02 14.76 -8.86
N MET A 357 -6.76 13.68 -8.10
CA MET A 357 -7.44 12.40 -8.33
C MET A 357 -8.96 12.53 -8.22
N ARG A 358 -9.48 13.36 -7.31
CA ARG A 358 -10.90 13.68 -7.16
C ARG A 358 -11.44 14.41 -8.39
N SER A 359 -10.73 15.44 -8.87
CA SER A 359 -11.18 16.25 -10.00
C SER A 359 -11.27 15.45 -11.30
N VAL A 360 -10.45 14.40 -11.46
CA VAL A 360 -10.48 13.49 -12.62
C VAL A 360 -11.28 12.20 -12.41
N SER A 361 -11.94 12.06 -11.24
CA SER A 361 -12.79 10.91 -10.88
C SER A 361 -14.26 11.30 -10.99
N ASP A 362 -14.80 11.24 -12.20
CA ASP A 362 -16.16 11.69 -12.54
C ASP A 362 -17.28 10.69 -12.14
N ILE A 363 -17.10 9.90 -11.08
CA ILE A 363 -18.16 9.03 -10.52
C ILE A 363 -18.88 9.72 -9.34
N TYR A 364 -18.79 11.05 -9.23
CA TYR A 364 -19.74 11.85 -8.46
C TYR A 364 -20.76 12.53 -9.36
#